data_AF-A0A2U1XGQ6-F1
#
_entry.id   AF-A0A2U1XGQ6-F1
#
_cell.length_a   1.000
_cell.length_b   1.000
_cell.length_c   1.000
_cell.angle_alpha   90.00
_cell.angle_beta   90.00
_cell.angle_gamma   90.00
#
_symmetry.space_group_name_H-M   'P 1'
#
loop_
_entity.id
_entity.type
_entity.pdbx_description
1 polymer ?
#
loop_
_entity_poly.entity_id
_entity_poly.type
_entity_poly.pdbx_seq_one_letter_code
_entity_poly.pdbx_strand_id
1 'polypeptide(L)'
;MTRRRLPTPDERRLWRIAMRDAEPMPGRAVEAEPEPLATMAELVEEPVATSLAPPPTARQFPSPARPSHAAHPPLTPGSTANIDRRTGDRFRRGELEIDGRIDLHGMTQAQAHHALAGFVHRAWNEGRRCVLVITGKGSFGSLGVLRQATPRWLADPALRPMVLAIQPAQPKHGGDGALYVLIKRRRDRKD
;
A
#
# COMPACT_ATOMS: atom_id res chain seq x y z
N MET A 1 28.10 32.28 19.93
CA MET A 1 28.97 31.30 19.25
C MET A 1 28.10 30.16 18.74
N THR A 2 27.71 30.17 17.47
CA THR A 2 26.77 29.17 16.93
C THR A 2 27.56 27.95 16.48
N ARG A 3 27.40 26.82 17.18
CA ARG A 3 28.02 25.54 16.79
C ARG A 3 27.44 25.09 15.45
N ARG A 4 28.31 24.97 14.44
CA ARG A 4 27.96 24.48 13.10
C ARG A 4 27.64 22.99 13.20
N ARG A 5 26.36 22.63 13.08
CA ARG A 5 25.90 21.23 13.07
C ARG A 5 26.39 20.55 11.79
N LEU A 6 27.01 19.38 11.93
CA LEU A 6 27.43 18.56 10.79
C LEU A 6 26.23 17.77 10.25
N PRO A 7 26.09 17.62 8.92
CA PRO A 7 25.00 16.83 8.33
C PRO A 7 25.08 15.37 8.75
N THR A 8 23.94 14.78 9.06
CA THR A 8 23.77 13.34 9.34
C THR A 8 23.95 12.50 8.07
N PRO A 9 24.19 11.17 8.18
CA PRO A 9 24.36 10.30 7.01
C PRO A 9 23.19 10.34 6.02
N ASP A 10 21.96 10.43 6.53
CA ASP A 10 20.74 10.52 5.71
C ASP A 10 20.64 11.87 4.98
N GLU A 11 20.97 12.97 5.66
CA GLU A 11 21.04 14.32 5.05
C GLU A 11 22.11 14.36 3.95
N ARG A 12 23.28 13.72 4.14
CA ARG A 12 24.32 13.59 3.10
C ARG A 12 23.86 12.75 1.90
N ARG A 13 23.05 11.71 2.13
CA ARG A 13 22.47 10.88 1.07
C ARG A 13 21.44 11.66 0.24
N LEU A 14 20.57 12.42 0.90
CA LEU A 14 19.61 13.31 0.22
C LEU A 14 20.32 14.39 -0.60
N TRP A 15 21.39 14.96 -0.06
CA TRP A 15 22.19 15.96 -0.76
C TRP A 15 22.86 15.40 -2.04
N ARG A 16 23.40 14.16 -1.99
CA ARG A 16 23.94 13.49 -3.20
C ARG A 16 22.87 13.22 -4.26
N ILE A 17 21.65 12.86 -3.84
CA ILE A 17 20.54 12.64 -4.78
C ILE A 17 20.13 13.97 -5.43
N ALA A 18 20.05 15.05 -4.65
CA ALA A 18 19.67 16.37 -5.14
C ALA A 18 20.71 17.00 -6.08
N MET A 19 22.01 16.75 -5.85
CA MET A 19 23.10 17.29 -6.66
C MET A 19 23.44 16.43 -7.89
N ARG A 20 22.69 15.35 -8.16
CA ARG A 20 22.98 14.40 -9.23
C ARG A 20 22.95 15.03 -10.63
N ASP A 21 22.12 16.04 -10.83
CA ASP A 21 21.92 16.72 -12.12
C ASP A 21 22.68 18.06 -12.19
N ALA A 22 23.54 18.36 -11.19
CA ALA A 22 24.29 19.60 -11.16
C ALA A 22 25.61 19.45 -11.92
N GLU A 23 25.78 20.24 -12.98
CA GLU A 23 27.06 20.35 -13.68
C GLU A 23 28.02 21.25 -12.88
N PRO A 24 29.24 20.77 -12.54
CA PRO A 24 30.22 21.57 -11.83
C PRO A 24 30.74 22.71 -12.72
N MET A 25 30.83 23.91 -12.16
CA MET A 25 31.38 25.06 -12.88
C MET A 25 32.86 24.84 -13.24
N PRO A 26 33.31 25.26 -14.44
CA PRO A 26 34.70 25.14 -14.85
C PRO A 26 35.64 25.87 -13.87
N GLY A 27 36.71 25.21 -13.45
CA GLY A 27 37.81 25.83 -12.68
C GLY A 27 37.77 25.63 -11.16
N ARG A 28 36.84 24.84 -10.61
CA ARG A 28 36.85 24.46 -9.19
C ARG A 28 36.97 22.95 -9.01
N ALA A 29 38.12 22.48 -8.54
CA ALA A 29 38.32 21.08 -8.19
C ALA A 29 37.37 20.69 -7.05
N VAL A 30 36.56 19.65 -7.28
CA VAL A 30 35.76 19.00 -6.24
C VAL A 30 36.68 18.03 -5.53
N GLU A 31 36.95 18.28 -4.24
CA GLU A 31 37.71 17.36 -3.40
C GLU A 31 36.87 16.09 -3.20
N ALA A 32 37.28 15.00 -3.85
CA ALA A 32 36.63 13.71 -3.76
C ALA A 32 36.91 13.11 -2.37
N GLU A 33 35.86 12.92 -1.56
CA GLU A 33 35.94 12.15 -0.32
C GLU A 33 36.20 10.68 -0.68
N PRO A 34 37.20 10.00 -0.07
CA PRO A 34 37.63 8.66 -0.49
C PRO A 34 36.59 7.60 -0.13
N GLU A 35 36.21 6.79 -1.11
CA GLU A 35 35.54 5.50 -0.91
C GLU A 35 36.48 4.55 -0.14
N PRO A 36 35.98 3.78 0.85
CA PRO A 36 36.81 2.83 1.56
C PRO A 36 37.29 1.73 0.61
N LEU A 37 38.61 1.63 0.48
CA LEU A 37 39.35 0.64 -0.30
C LEU A 37 38.77 -0.77 -0.13
N ALA A 38 38.38 -1.36 -1.26
CA ALA A 38 38.39 -2.79 -1.44
C ALA A 38 39.85 -3.29 -1.39
N THR A 39 40.20 -4.02 -0.33
CA THR A 39 41.39 -4.87 -0.33
C THR A 39 41.05 -6.14 -1.10
N MET A 40 41.60 -6.25 -2.31
CA MET A 40 41.86 -7.54 -2.95
C MET A 40 43.07 -8.20 -2.28
N ALA A 41 42.89 -9.45 -1.87
CA ALA A 41 43.89 -10.52 -1.84
C ALA A 41 43.11 -11.79 -1.43
N GLU A 42 43.18 -12.95 -2.06
CA GLU A 42 43.91 -13.46 -3.20
C GLU A 42 43.33 -14.88 -3.43
N LEU A 43 43.32 -15.34 -4.68
CA LEU A 43 43.51 -16.74 -5.10
C LEU A 43 42.56 -17.82 -4.55
N VAL A 44 41.69 -18.38 -5.38
CA VAL A 44 41.86 -19.77 -5.91
C VAL A 44 41.10 -19.89 -7.24
N GLU A 45 41.80 -20.36 -8.26
CA GLU A 45 41.30 -20.66 -9.60
C GLU A 45 40.38 -21.90 -9.65
N GLU A 46 39.30 -21.80 -10.42
CA GLU A 46 38.69 -22.72 -11.42
C GLU A 46 38.65 -24.28 -11.25
N PRO A 47 37.67 -24.97 -11.89
CA PRO A 47 36.87 -26.03 -11.30
C PRO A 47 37.02 -27.41 -11.97
N VAL A 48 36.82 -28.53 -11.25
CA VAL A 48 36.37 -29.78 -11.90
C VAL A 48 35.57 -30.70 -10.96
N ALA A 49 34.33 -30.97 -11.39
CA ALA A 49 33.48 -32.15 -11.17
C ALA A 49 33.30 -32.74 -9.76
N THR A 50 32.08 -32.62 -9.25
CA THR A 50 31.49 -33.70 -8.44
C THR A 50 30.00 -33.89 -8.79
N SER A 51 29.77 -35.04 -9.42
CA SER A 51 28.65 -35.97 -9.29
C SER A 51 27.21 -35.46 -9.38
N LEU A 52 26.55 -35.83 -10.49
CA LEU A 52 25.11 -35.82 -10.66
C LEU A 52 24.46 -36.97 -9.88
N ALA A 53 23.62 -36.65 -8.89
CA ALA A 53 22.55 -37.54 -8.45
C ALA A 53 21.33 -36.71 -8.02
N PRO A 54 20.13 -36.95 -8.56
CA PRO A 54 18.92 -36.24 -8.14
C PRO A 54 18.36 -36.79 -6.82
N PRO A 55 17.75 -35.96 -5.95
CA PRO A 55 17.07 -36.44 -4.75
C PRO A 55 15.74 -37.14 -5.10
N PRO A 56 15.31 -38.13 -4.31
CA PRO A 56 14.09 -38.88 -4.57
C PRO A 56 12.83 -38.02 -4.36
N THR A 57 11.90 -38.17 -5.29
CA THR A 57 10.59 -37.52 -5.34
C THR A 57 9.79 -37.77 -4.05
N ALA A 58 9.59 -36.72 -3.25
CA ALA A 58 8.63 -36.75 -2.15
C ALA A 58 7.21 -36.91 -2.73
N ARG A 59 6.51 -37.97 -2.32
CA ARG A 59 5.10 -38.19 -2.63
C ARG A 59 4.27 -36.99 -2.16
N GLN A 60 3.63 -36.30 -3.11
CA GLN A 60 2.66 -35.26 -2.81
C GLN A 60 1.41 -35.93 -2.23
N PHE A 61 1.12 -35.68 -0.96
CA PHE A 61 -0.19 -35.99 -0.40
C PHE A 61 -1.22 -34.99 -0.98
N PRO A 62 -2.41 -35.44 -1.41
CA PRO A 62 -3.46 -34.53 -1.83
C PRO A 62 -3.88 -33.67 -0.63
N SER A 63 -3.63 -32.37 -0.75
CA SER A 63 -4.08 -31.39 0.24
C SER A 63 -5.62 -31.38 0.26
N PRO A 64 -6.29 -31.40 1.43
CA PRO A 64 -7.74 -31.37 1.48
C PRO A 64 -8.23 -30.07 0.83
N ALA A 65 -9.13 -30.21 -0.15
CA ALA A 65 -9.71 -29.10 -0.88
C ALA A 65 -10.34 -28.11 0.12
N ARG A 66 -9.82 -26.88 0.17
CA ARG A 66 -10.45 -25.80 0.93
C ARG A 66 -11.88 -25.63 0.39
N PRO A 67 -12.89 -25.44 1.27
CA PRO A 67 -14.23 -25.13 0.81
C PRO A 67 -14.17 -23.88 -0.05
N SER A 68 -14.71 -23.98 -1.27
CA SER A 68 -14.81 -22.87 -2.20
C SER A 68 -15.80 -21.85 -1.63
N HIS A 69 -15.31 -20.91 -0.85
CA HIS A 69 -16.08 -19.70 -0.58
C HIS A 69 -16.46 -19.10 -1.94
N ALA A 70 -17.76 -18.98 -2.20
CA ALA A 70 -18.29 -18.41 -3.44
C ALA A 70 -17.47 -17.16 -3.79
N ALA A 71 -16.74 -17.24 -4.91
CA ALA A 71 -15.72 -16.25 -5.22
C ALA A 71 -16.39 -14.88 -5.34
N HIS A 72 -16.08 -13.97 -4.41
CA HIS A 72 -16.47 -12.58 -4.57
C HIS A 72 -15.73 -12.02 -5.80
N PRO A 73 -16.39 -11.22 -6.66
CA PRO A 73 -15.71 -10.60 -7.79
C PRO A 73 -14.51 -9.76 -7.29
N PRO A 74 -13.44 -9.60 -8.09
CA PRO A 74 -12.29 -8.81 -7.65
C PRO A 74 -12.69 -7.37 -7.30
N LEU A 75 -12.14 -6.84 -6.20
CA LEU A 75 -12.26 -5.41 -5.88
C LEU A 75 -11.17 -4.65 -6.63
N THR A 76 -11.56 -3.99 -7.70
CA THR A 76 -10.70 -3.06 -8.43
C THR A 76 -11.11 -1.64 -8.05
N PRO A 77 -10.20 -0.79 -7.53
CA PRO A 77 -10.47 0.63 -7.37
C PRO A 77 -10.96 1.22 -8.69
N GLY A 78 -12.06 1.98 -8.66
CA GLY A 78 -12.63 2.51 -9.91
C GLY A 78 -13.79 1.69 -10.47
N SER A 79 -13.90 0.39 -10.12
CA SER A 79 -14.96 -0.46 -10.68
C SER A 79 -16.30 -0.29 -9.95
N THR A 80 -17.37 -0.17 -10.74
CA THR A 80 -18.76 -0.17 -10.26
C THR A 80 -19.62 -1.24 -10.94
N ALA A 81 -19.00 -2.31 -11.49
CA ALA A 81 -19.69 -3.31 -12.32
C ALA A 81 -20.86 -4.04 -11.61
N ASN A 82 -20.81 -4.15 -10.29
CA ASN A 82 -21.83 -4.83 -9.48
C ASN A 82 -22.84 -3.86 -8.82
N ILE A 83 -22.93 -2.62 -9.32
CA ILE A 83 -23.75 -1.54 -8.76
C ILE A 83 -24.66 -1.02 -9.86
N ASP A 84 -25.88 -0.62 -9.50
CA ASP A 84 -26.75 0.07 -10.46
C ASP A 84 -26.07 1.34 -11.00
N ARG A 85 -26.29 1.64 -12.29
CA ARG A 85 -25.59 2.72 -12.98
C ARG A 85 -25.71 4.06 -12.27
N ARG A 86 -26.91 4.40 -11.77
CA ARG A 86 -27.18 5.68 -11.11
C ARG A 86 -26.40 5.81 -9.80
N THR A 87 -26.41 4.78 -8.96
CA THR A 87 -25.62 4.77 -7.73
C THR A 87 -24.14 4.75 -8.01
N GLY A 88 -23.68 3.97 -9.01
CA GLY A 88 -22.28 3.94 -9.43
C GLY A 88 -21.78 5.31 -9.91
N ASP A 89 -22.59 6.04 -10.68
CA ASP A 89 -22.30 7.39 -11.13
C ASP A 89 -22.21 8.38 -9.95
N ARG A 90 -23.18 8.37 -9.04
CA ARG A 90 -23.16 9.19 -7.82
C ARG A 90 -21.95 8.87 -6.93
N PHE A 91 -21.59 7.60 -6.81
CA PHE A 91 -20.45 7.14 -6.03
C PHE A 91 -19.13 7.68 -6.61
N ARG A 92 -18.92 7.56 -7.93
CA ARG A 92 -17.75 8.12 -8.62
C ARG A 92 -17.66 9.65 -8.46
N ARG A 93 -18.79 10.36 -8.51
CA ARG A 93 -18.84 11.82 -8.30
C ARG A 93 -18.75 12.25 -6.83
N GLY A 94 -18.74 11.31 -5.87
CA GLY A 94 -18.74 11.63 -4.44
C GLY A 94 -20.00 12.37 -3.99
N GLU A 95 -21.15 11.98 -4.53
CA GLU A 95 -22.50 12.54 -4.26
C GLU A 95 -23.33 11.63 -3.34
N LEU A 96 -22.78 10.49 -2.93
CA LEU A 96 -23.37 9.70 -1.85
C LEU A 96 -23.03 10.36 -0.52
N GLU A 97 -23.99 10.34 0.40
CA GLU A 97 -23.80 10.80 1.77
C GLU A 97 -22.73 9.97 2.47
N ILE A 98 -21.83 10.63 3.20
CA ILE A 98 -20.74 9.96 3.93
C ILE A 98 -21.24 9.68 5.34
N ASP A 99 -21.65 8.45 5.58
CA ASP A 99 -22.21 7.99 6.86
C ASP A 99 -21.14 7.76 7.93
N GLY A 100 -19.86 7.76 7.54
CA GLY A 100 -18.75 7.52 8.45
C GLY A 100 -17.41 7.87 7.87
N ARG A 101 -16.49 8.26 8.76
CA ARG A 101 -15.11 8.61 8.42
C ARG A 101 -14.15 7.94 9.40
N ILE A 102 -13.04 7.43 8.88
CA ILE A 102 -11.89 7.03 9.68
C ILE A 102 -10.64 7.69 9.14
N ASP A 103 -9.79 8.16 10.04
CA ASP A 103 -8.48 8.68 9.70
C ASP A 103 -7.39 7.72 10.14
N LEU A 104 -6.58 7.29 9.18
CA LEU A 104 -5.47 6.38 9.35
C LEU A 104 -4.13 7.10 9.20
N HIS A 105 -4.10 8.39 8.84
CA HIS A 105 -2.84 9.09 8.61
C HIS A 105 -1.97 9.05 9.87
N GLY A 106 -0.66 8.89 9.68
CA GLY A 106 0.31 8.83 10.78
C GLY A 106 0.28 7.52 11.58
N MET A 107 -0.67 6.62 11.35
CA MET A 107 -0.64 5.29 11.96
C MET A 107 0.42 4.40 11.31
N THR A 108 0.96 3.46 12.09
CA THR A 108 1.71 2.33 11.53
C THR A 108 0.76 1.43 10.72
N GLN A 109 1.32 0.61 9.81
CA GLN A 109 0.50 -0.33 9.02
C GLN A 109 -0.33 -1.26 9.91
N ALA A 110 0.24 -1.79 10.99
CA ALA A 110 -0.46 -2.69 11.90
C ALA A 110 -1.64 -2.00 12.61
N GLN A 111 -1.43 -0.78 13.13
CA GLN A 111 -2.49 0.02 13.74
C GLN A 111 -3.60 0.36 12.74
N ALA A 112 -3.21 0.84 11.55
CA ALA A 112 -4.15 1.21 10.50
C ALA A 112 -4.99 0.02 10.04
N HIS A 113 -4.37 -1.16 9.86
CA HIS A 113 -5.06 -2.37 9.47
C HIS A 113 -6.11 -2.79 10.51
N HIS A 114 -5.74 -2.81 11.79
CA HIS A 114 -6.67 -3.14 12.88
C HIS A 114 -7.83 -2.13 12.97
N ALA A 115 -7.51 -0.84 12.93
CA ALA A 115 -8.50 0.24 13.00
C ALA A 115 -9.46 0.20 11.80
N LEU A 116 -8.95 -0.02 10.58
CA LEU A 116 -9.75 -0.16 9.37
C LEU A 116 -10.70 -1.35 9.46
N ALA A 117 -10.22 -2.52 9.89
CA ALA A 117 -11.04 -3.70 10.03
C ALA A 117 -12.21 -3.47 11.01
N GLY A 118 -11.92 -2.94 12.20
CA GLY A 118 -12.93 -2.61 13.19
C GLY A 118 -13.92 -1.55 12.69
N PHE A 119 -13.46 -0.56 11.92
CA PHE A 119 -14.32 0.45 11.33
C PHE A 119 -15.27 -0.12 10.27
N VAL A 120 -14.77 -0.94 9.34
CA VAL A 120 -15.59 -1.57 8.29
C VAL A 120 -16.64 -2.50 8.90
N HIS A 121 -16.27 -3.30 9.90
CA HIS A 121 -17.22 -4.15 10.62
C HIS A 121 -18.33 -3.35 11.29
N ARG A 122 -17.99 -2.27 12.02
CA ARG A 122 -18.99 -1.41 12.65
C ARG A 122 -19.89 -0.72 11.63
N ALA A 123 -19.31 -0.16 10.57
CA ALA A 123 -20.06 0.48 9.49
C ALA A 123 -21.06 -0.49 8.85
N TRP A 124 -20.65 -1.74 8.62
CA TRP A 124 -21.52 -2.78 8.08
C TRP A 124 -22.63 -3.19 9.05
N ASN A 125 -22.32 -3.33 10.34
CA ASN A 125 -23.29 -3.67 11.38
C ASN A 125 -24.34 -2.57 11.60
N GLU A 126 -23.91 -1.31 11.55
CA GLU A 126 -24.78 -0.14 11.71
C GLU A 126 -25.60 0.15 10.44
N GLY A 127 -25.28 -0.49 9.31
CA GLY A 127 -25.98 -0.31 8.04
C GLY A 127 -25.56 0.93 7.26
N ARG A 128 -24.39 1.51 7.56
CA ARG A 128 -23.79 2.60 6.79
C ARG A 128 -23.60 2.17 5.33
N ARG A 129 -23.78 3.08 4.39
CA ARG A 129 -23.74 2.80 2.95
C ARG A 129 -22.47 3.28 2.31
N CYS A 130 -22.03 4.51 2.59
CA CYS A 130 -20.79 5.04 2.06
C CYS A 130 -19.95 5.59 3.20
N VAL A 131 -18.70 5.16 3.27
CA VAL A 131 -17.74 5.63 4.27
C VAL A 131 -16.47 6.16 3.61
N LEU A 132 -15.80 7.08 4.30
CA LEU A 132 -14.57 7.72 3.87
C LEU A 132 -13.39 7.22 4.70
N VAL A 133 -12.36 6.70 4.05
CA VAL A 133 -11.11 6.25 4.69
C VAL A 133 -9.99 7.19 4.27
N ILE A 134 -9.39 7.91 5.22
CA ILE A 134 -8.25 8.80 4.98
C ILE A 134 -6.97 8.06 5.31
N THR A 135 -6.09 7.95 4.33
CA THR A 135 -4.79 7.27 4.47
C THR A 135 -3.64 8.27 4.50
N GLY A 136 -3.88 9.48 3.99
CA GLY A 136 -2.85 10.48 3.71
C GLY A 136 -2.26 10.31 2.30
N LYS A 137 -1.60 11.35 1.81
CA LYS A 137 -1.03 11.36 0.45
C LYS A 137 0.30 10.60 0.35
N GLY A 138 0.98 10.42 1.48
CA GLY A 138 2.38 9.99 1.54
C GLY A 138 3.35 11.17 1.64
N SER A 139 4.63 10.87 1.77
CA SER A 139 5.72 11.85 1.80
C SER A 139 6.11 12.28 0.38
N PHE A 140 6.75 13.44 0.23
CA PHE A 140 7.16 14.01 -1.05
C PHE A 140 7.77 12.96 -2.01
N GLY A 141 7.05 12.67 -3.11
CA GLY A 141 7.50 11.77 -4.17
C GLY A 141 7.18 10.28 -3.99
N SER A 142 6.61 9.86 -2.86
CA SER A 142 6.22 8.46 -2.64
C SER A 142 4.71 8.32 -2.38
N LEU A 143 4.11 7.33 -3.02
CA LEU A 143 2.74 6.93 -2.71
C LEU A 143 2.71 6.43 -1.26
N GLY A 144 1.89 7.06 -0.39
CA GLY A 144 1.83 6.70 1.02
C GLY A 144 1.59 5.20 1.24
N VAL A 145 2.35 4.58 2.14
CA VAL A 145 2.29 3.13 2.39
C VAL A 145 0.85 2.67 2.70
N LEU A 146 0.12 3.44 3.51
CA LEU A 146 -1.29 3.15 3.81
C LEU A 146 -2.21 3.32 2.60
N ARG A 147 -1.94 4.28 1.71
CA ARG A 147 -2.68 4.45 0.46
C ARG A 147 -2.55 3.22 -0.44
N GLN A 148 -1.38 2.60 -0.48
CA GLN A 148 -1.14 1.37 -1.24
C GLN A 148 -1.74 0.14 -0.57
N ALA A 149 -1.61 0.03 0.75
CA ALA A 149 -2.05 -1.15 1.49
C ALA A 149 -3.58 -1.23 1.66
N THR A 150 -4.26 -0.08 1.85
CA THR A 150 -5.70 -0.04 2.18
C THR A 150 -6.60 -0.73 1.15
N PRO A 151 -6.47 -0.50 -0.18
CA PRO A 151 -7.25 -1.24 -1.18
C PRO A 151 -7.07 -2.75 -1.10
N ARG A 152 -5.84 -3.20 -0.78
CA ARG A 152 -5.51 -4.61 -0.67
C ARG A 152 -6.16 -5.22 0.57
N TRP A 153 -6.10 -4.55 1.72
CA TRP A 153 -6.79 -4.97 2.95
C TRP A 153 -8.31 -5.03 2.80
N LEU A 154 -8.92 -4.08 2.07
CA LEU A 154 -10.36 -4.11 1.78
C LEU A 154 -10.76 -5.31 0.89
N ALA A 155 -9.81 -5.88 0.16
CA ALA A 155 -9.98 -7.09 -0.63
C ALA A 155 -9.68 -8.39 0.14
N ASP A 156 -9.17 -8.31 1.37
CA ASP A 156 -8.89 -9.49 2.19
C ASP A 156 -10.17 -10.25 2.54
N PRO A 157 -10.12 -11.59 2.72
CA PRO A 157 -11.31 -12.40 2.98
C PRO A 157 -12.15 -11.96 4.18
N ALA A 158 -11.52 -11.32 5.17
CA ALA A 158 -12.21 -10.81 6.36
C ALA A 158 -13.13 -9.63 6.04
N LEU A 159 -12.75 -8.75 5.10
CA LEU A 159 -13.48 -7.51 4.79
C LEU A 159 -14.25 -7.58 3.47
N ARG A 160 -13.78 -8.38 2.52
CA ARG A 160 -14.34 -8.53 1.18
C ARG A 160 -15.86 -8.76 1.17
N PRO A 161 -16.47 -9.59 2.05
CA PRO A 161 -17.92 -9.82 2.02
C PRO A 161 -18.75 -8.56 2.33
N MET A 162 -18.17 -7.58 3.04
CA MET A 162 -18.82 -6.34 3.48
C MET A 162 -18.63 -5.17 2.50
N VAL A 163 -17.66 -5.25 1.61
CA VAL A 163 -17.31 -4.16 0.68
C VAL A 163 -17.87 -4.42 -0.72
N LEU A 164 -18.62 -3.46 -1.25
CA LEU A 164 -19.21 -3.52 -2.58
C LEU A 164 -18.32 -2.90 -3.66
N ALA A 165 -17.73 -1.73 -3.38
CA ALA A 165 -16.79 -1.05 -4.26
C ALA A 165 -15.90 -0.06 -3.51
N ILE A 166 -14.79 0.32 -4.13
CA ILE A 166 -13.86 1.34 -3.62
C ILE A 166 -13.51 2.33 -4.74
N GLN A 167 -13.34 3.60 -4.38
CA GLN A 167 -12.99 4.68 -5.32
C GLN A 167 -12.04 5.67 -4.63
N PRO A 168 -11.10 6.27 -5.36
CA PRO A 168 -10.45 7.50 -4.92
C PRO A 168 -11.49 8.55 -4.53
N ALA A 169 -11.24 9.27 -3.44
CA ALA A 169 -12.12 10.36 -3.03
C ALA A 169 -11.99 11.55 -3.99
N GLN A 170 -13.02 12.39 -4.04
CA GLN A 170 -12.95 13.67 -4.76
C GLN A 170 -12.01 14.64 -4.03
N PRO A 171 -11.44 15.66 -4.71
CA PRO A 171 -10.54 16.63 -4.08
C PRO A 171 -11.09 17.26 -2.79
N LYS A 172 -12.39 17.60 -2.76
CA LYS A 172 -13.10 18.13 -1.58
C LYS A 172 -13.10 17.20 -0.36
N HIS A 173 -12.88 15.90 -0.55
CA HIS A 173 -12.86 14.88 0.51
C HIS A 173 -11.48 14.24 0.70
N GLY A 174 -10.42 14.81 0.12
CA GLY A 174 -9.03 14.38 0.33
C GLY A 174 -8.32 13.86 -0.92
N GLY A 175 -9.02 13.71 -2.05
CA GLY A 175 -8.42 13.28 -3.32
C GLY A 175 -7.73 11.92 -3.20
N ASP A 176 -6.52 11.83 -3.76
CA ASP A 176 -5.67 10.64 -3.69
C ASP A 176 -5.30 10.17 -2.27
N GLY A 177 -5.43 11.04 -1.26
CA GLY A 177 -5.14 10.70 0.14
C GLY A 177 -6.32 10.05 0.88
N ALA A 178 -7.44 9.80 0.18
CA ALA A 178 -8.62 9.19 0.77
C ALA A 178 -9.37 8.30 -0.22
N LEU A 179 -10.17 7.38 0.30
CA LEU A 179 -10.97 6.43 -0.46
C LEU A 179 -12.42 6.48 0.00
N TYR A 180 -13.35 6.53 -0.95
CA TYR A 180 -14.72 6.13 -0.68
C TYR A 180 -14.81 4.61 -0.70
N VAL A 181 -15.52 4.07 0.29
CA VAL A 181 -15.82 2.63 0.40
C VAL A 181 -17.32 2.47 0.46
N LEU A 182 -17.88 1.77 -0.53
CA LEU A 182 -19.29 1.44 -0.57
C LEU A 182 -19.51 0.13 0.17
N ILE A 183 -20.34 0.18 1.21
CA ILE A 183 -20.64 -0.96 2.09
C ILE A 183 -21.87 -1.72 1.57
N LYS A 184 -21.77 -3.04 1.60
CA LYS A 184 -22.82 -3.96 1.19
C LYS A 184 -23.94 -3.97 2.23
N ARG A 185 -25.21 -3.93 1.78
CA ARG A 185 -26.35 -4.07 2.70
C ARG A 185 -26.35 -5.45 3.36
N ARG A 186 -26.65 -5.48 4.66
CA ARG A 186 -27.05 -6.69 5.38
C ARG A 186 -28.43 -7.12 4.89
N ARG A 187 -28.59 -8.42 4.57
CA ARG A 187 -29.87 -8.98 4.08
C ARG A 187 -30.78 -9.46 5.21
N ASP A 188 -30.20 -9.61 6.39
CA ASP A 188 -30.78 -10.15 7.61
C ASP A 188 -31.41 -9.08 8.52
N ARG A 189 -31.21 -7.80 8.22
CA ARG A 189 -31.88 -6.71 8.93
C ARG A 189 -33.28 -6.52 8.33
N LYS A 190 -34.29 -7.10 8.97
CA LYS A 190 -35.69 -6.68 8.81
C LYS A 190 -35.84 -5.37 9.56
N ASP A 191 -36.07 -4.29 8.83
CA ASP A 191 -36.55 -3.02 9.39
C ASP A 191 -38.04 -3.15 9.77
#